data_AF-F6FH52-F1
#
_entry.id   AF-F6FH52-F1
#
_cell.length_a   1.000
_cell.length_b   1.000
_cell.length_c   1.000
_cell.angle_alpha   90.00
_cell.angle_beta   90.00
_cell.angle_gamma   90.00
#
_symmetry.space_group_name_H-M   'P 1'
#
loop_
_entity.id
_entity.type
_entity.pdbx_description
1 polymer ?
#
loop_
_entity_poly.entity_id
_entity_poly.type
_entity_poly.pdbx_seq_one_letter_code
_entity_poly.pdbx_strand_id
1 'polypeptide(L)'
;MLKSKLLLAPLAGVVATLVGALFYAFKGSQDGRYRAKIPTYTKIFDQVKNHRKEKADDGLYLVDPNNREWWIKRGKEFKEFYEGDWQDFRDKCFSEVKSKESDWDSILGGSADYYSDAKFITESVNFVTLCVEREVKSS
;
A
#
# COMPACT_ATOMS: atom_id res chain seq x y z
N MET A 1 -24.62 48.44 53.72
CA MET A 1 -25.61 48.52 52.62
C MET A 1 -24.83 49.02 51.40
N LEU A 2 -24.68 48.33 50.28
CA LEU A 2 -25.65 47.63 49.43
C LEU A 2 -24.97 46.43 48.73
N LYS A 3 -25.76 45.38 48.48
CA LYS A 3 -25.40 44.23 47.63
C LYS A 3 -25.22 44.66 46.17
N SER A 4 -24.29 44.02 45.45
CA SER A 4 -24.51 43.57 44.06
C SER A 4 -23.62 42.37 43.74
N LYS A 5 -24.28 41.25 43.43
CA LYS A 5 -23.73 40.04 42.79
C LYS A 5 -23.71 40.24 41.28
N LEU A 6 -22.70 39.72 40.58
CA LEU A 6 -22.76 39.07 39.26
C LEU A 6 -21.35 38.48 38.98
N LEU A 7 -21.10 37.18 39.23
CA LEU A 7 -21.09 36.05 38.27
C LEU A 7 -20.08 36.21 37.10
N LEU A 8 -18.97 35.46 37.08
CA LEU A 8 -18.82 34.12 36.45
C LEU A 8 -17.34 33.65 36.41
N ALA A 9 -17.18 32.38 36.81
CA ALA A 9 -16.16 31.34 36.64
C ALA A 9 -14.68 31.63 36.23
N PRO A 10 -13.73 30.84 36.77
CA PRO A 10 -12.28 31.01 36.62
C PRO A 10 -11.75 30.38 35.33
N LEU A 11 -10.93 31.11 34.58
CA LEU A 11 -10.04 30.49 33.60
C LEU A 11 -8.87 29.85 34.37
N ALA A 12 -9.12 28.63 34.84
CA ALA A 12 -8.11 27.72 35.32
C ALA A 12 -7.05 27.55 34.22
N GLY A 13 -5.84 28.07 34.47
CA GLY A 13 -4.67 27.81 33.66
C GLY A 13 -4.37 26.31 33.71
N VAL A 14 -4.64 25.64 32.60
CA VAL A 14 -4.34 24.22 32.43
C VAL A 14 -2.83 24.06 32.34
N VAL A 15 -2.21 23.72 33.47
CA VAL A 15 -0.93 23.00 33.51
C VAL A 15 -1.28 21.54 33.27
N ALA A 16 -1.20 21.10 32.01
CA ALA A 16 -1.17 19.68 31.66
C ALA A 16 0.22 19.39 31.11
N THR A 17 1.04 18.85 31.99
CA THR A 17 2.38 18.35 31.76
C THR A 17 2.41 17.38 30.58
N LEU A 18 3.37 17.62 29.67
CA LEU A 18 3.81 16.75 28.59
C LEU A 18 4.14 15.34 29.12
N VAL A 19 3.17 14.44 29.13
CA VAL A 19 3.39 13.00 29.29
C VAL A 19 2.69 12.29 28.15
N GLY A 20 3.43 12.11 27.06
CA GLY A 20 2.93 11.40 25.87
C GLY A 20 3.93 11.30 24.72
N ALA A 21 5.24 11.42 24.99
CA ALA A 21 6.28 11.38 23.97
C ALA A 21 7.27 10.22 24.19
N LEU A 22 6.78 8.99 24.40
CA LEU A 22 7.68 7.83 24.62
C LEU A 22 7.20 6.47 24.07
N PHE A 23 6.22 6.43 23.17
CA PHE A 23 5.84 5.18 22.47
C PHE A 23 5.84 5.23 20.93
N TYR A 24 6.18 6.36 20.30
CA TYR A 24 6.22 6.48 18.82
C TYR A 24 7.62 6.39 18.19
N ALA A 25 8.69 6.37 18.99
CA ALA A 25 10.05 6.45 18.48
C ALA A 25 10.56 5.16 17.79
N PHE A 26 9.96 3.99 18.05
CA PHE A 26 10.44 2.72 17.47
C PHE A 26 9.75 2.28 16.17
N LYS A 27 8.69 2.98 15.71
CA LYS A 27 8.03 2.70 14.42
C LYS A 27 8.56 3.55 13.26
N GLY A 28 9.26 4.65 13.55
CA GLY A 28 9.75 5.61 12.54
C GLY A 28 10.87 5.10 11.64
N SER A 29 11.66 4.12 12.09
CA SER A 29 12.76 3.55 11.31
C SER A 29 12.27 2.74 10.11
N GLN A 30 11.23 1.91 10.30
CA GLN A 30 10.67 1.11 9.22
C GLN A 30 9.79 1.94 8.27
N ASP A 31 8.98 2.87 8.78
CA ASP A 31 8.21 3.77 7.91
C ASP A 31 9.11 4.65 7.03
N GLY A 32 10.30 5.03 7.52
CA GLY A 32 11.30 5.77 6.76
C GLY A 32 11.86 4.97 5.58
N ARG A 33 12.22 3.69 5.76
CA ARG A 33 12.80 2.86 4.68
C ARG A 33 11.85 2.70 3.49
N TYR A 34 10.55 2.54 3.74
CA TYR A 34 9.60 2.34 2.64
C TYR A 34 9.22 3.64 1.94
N ARG A 35 9.16 4.76 2.68
CA ARG A 35 8.94 6.09 2.09
C ARG A 35 10.04 6.45 1.09
N ALA A 36 11.29 6.15 1.42
CA ALA A 36 12.42 6.39 0.52
C ALA A 36 12.35 5.59 -0.80
N LYS A 37 11.63 4.45 -0.81
CA LYS A 37 11.47 3.60 -2.00
C LYS A 37 10.28 3.97 -2.89
N ILE A 38 9.34 4.80 -2.41
CA ILE A 38 8.15 5.22 -3.18
C ILE A 38 8.52 5.77 -4.57
N PRO A 39 9.52 6.66 -4.74
CA PRO A 39 9.87 7.16 -6.07
C PRO A 39 10.27 6.04 -7.04
N THR A 40 11.00 5.03 -6.55
CA THR A 40 11.37 3.86 -7.34
C THR A 40 10.15 3.04 -7.73
N TYR A 41 9.21 2.83 -6.80
CA TYR A 41 7.97 2.11 -7.10
C TYR A 41 7.11 2.86 -8.12
N THR A 42 6.97 4.18 -7.99
CA THR A 42 6.25 5.00 -8.96
C THR A 42 6.86 4.88 -10.34
N LYS A 43 8.20 4.91 -10.45
CA LYS A 43 8.89 4.69 -11.73
C LYS A 43 8.54 3.32 -12.35
N ILE A 44 8.58 2.25 -11.57
CA ILE A 44 8.25 0.89 -12.04
C ILE A 44 6.77 0.82 -12.46
N PHE A 45 5.88 1.39 -11.65
CA PHE A 45 4.44 1.49 -11.96
C PHE A 45 4.22 2.20 -13.30
N ASP A 46 4.88 3.34 -13.53
CA ASP A 46 4.77 4.09 -14.78
C ASP A 46 5.33 3.31 -15.97
N GLN A 47 6.43 2.57 -15.79
CA GLN A 47 6.97 1.68 -16.83
C GLN A 47 5.97 0.58 -17.20
N VAL A 48 5.39 -0.11 -16.22
CA VAL A 48 4.37 -1.14 -16.45
C VAL A 48 3.14 -0.54 -17.13
N LYS A 49 2.66 0.62 -16.64
CA LYS A 49 1.53 1.32 -17.23
C LYS A 49 1.79 1.68 -18.69
N ASN A 50 2.97 2.19 -19.01
CA ASN A 50 3.34 2.50 -20.39
C ASN A 50 3.48 1.25 -21.26
N HIS A 51 4.07 0.17 -20.73
CA HIS A 51 4.16 -1.12 -21.42
C HIS A 51 2.77 -1.67 -21.78
N ARG A 52 1.79 -1.50 -20.88
CA ARG A 52 0.41 -1.96 -21.08
C ARG A 52 -0.42 -1.08 -22.02
N LYS A 53 -0.15 0.23 -22.12
CA LYS A 53 -0.91 1.17 -22.98
C LYS A 53 -0.99 0.74 -24.45
N GLU A 54 0.02 0.02 -24.93
CA GLU A 54 0.10 -0.42 -26.34
C GLU A 54 -0.43 -1.85 -26.55
N LYS A 55 -0.97 -2.49 -25.50
CA LYS A 55 -1.46 -3.86 -25.50
C LYS A 55 -3.00 -3.87 -25.51
N ALA A 56 -3.59 -4.94 -26.02
CA ALA A 56 -5.06 -5.08 -26.10
C ALA A 56 -5.73 -4.98 -24.71
N ASP A 57 -6.92 -4.38 -24.69
CA ASP A 57 -7.76 -4.14 -23.51
C ASP A 57 -8.33 -5.45 -22.95
N ASP A 58 -7.66 -6.02 -21.94
CA ASP A 58 -8.06 -7.19 -21.12
C ASP A 58 -6.95 -7.73 -20.17
N GLY A 59 -5.87 -6.98 -19.93
CA GLY A 59 -4.73 -7.48 -19.14
C GLY A 59 -4.78 -7.16 -17.64
N LEU A 60 -3.62 -7.30 -17.00
CA LEU A 60 -3.43 -6.98 -15.59
C LEU A 60 -2.57 -5.71 -15.45
N TYR A 61 -2.95 -4.85 -14.51
CA TYR A 61 -2.20 -3.65 -14.17
C TYR A 61 -1.61 -3.77 -12.79
N LEU A 62 -0.34 -3.40 -12.65
CA LEU A 62 0.26 -3.21 -11.34
C LEU A 62 -0.50 -2.12 -10.59
N VAL A 63 -0.79 -2.36 -9.31
CA VAL A 63 -1.53 -1.39 -8.49
C VAL A 63 -0.64 -0.19 -8.14
N ASP A 64 -1.25 1.00 -8.08
CA ASP A 64 -0.55 2.23 -7.70
C ASP A 64 0.14 2.05 -6.33
N PRO A 65 1.46 2.30 -6.22
CA PRO A 65 2.19 2.16 -4.95
C PRO A 65 1.63 3.02 -3.81
N ASN A 66 0.91 4.10 -4.14
CA ASN A 66 0.30 5.03 -3.20
C ASN A 66 -1.13 4.64 -2.78
N ASN A 67 -1.73 3.62 -3.40
CA ASN A 67 -3.03 3.08 -2.98
C ASN A 67 -2.90 2.26 -1.69
N ARG A 68 -2.68 2.98 -0.59
CA ARG A 68 -2.36 2.40 0.73
C ARG A 68 -3.46 1.45 1.22
N GLU A 69 -4.72 1.78 0.99
CA GLU A 69 -5.85 0.94 1.41
C GLU A 69 -5.81 -0.43 0.73
N TRP A 70 -5.57 -0.44 -0.58
CA TRP A 70 -5.44 -1.67 -1.34
C TRP A 70 -4.28 -2.53 -0.83
N TRP A 71 -3.09 -1.94 -0.66
CA TRP A 71 -1.92 -2.68 -0.18
C TRP A 71 -2.11 -3.23 1.22
N ILE A 72 -2.73 -2.48 2.14
CA ILE A 72 -3.04 -2.96 3.49
C ILE A 72 -4.01 -4.13 3.45
N LYS A 73 -5.08 -4.03 2.66
CA LYS A 73 -6.06 -5.10 2.51
C LYS A 73 -5.39 -6.35 1.94
N ARG A 74 -4.66 -6.18 0.84
CA ARG A 74 -3.98 -7.26 0.12
C ARG A 74 -2.90 -7.93 0.96
N GLY A 75 -2.01 -7.17 1.58
CA GLY A 75 -0.96 -7.72 2.43
C GLY A 75 -1.49 -8.51 3.63
N LYS A 76 -2.66 -8.15 4.18
CA LYS A 76 -3.32 -8.94 5.24
C LYS A 76 -3.89 -10.26 4.71
N GLU A 77 -4.54 -10.19 3.55
CA GLU A 77 -5.18 -11.35 2.92
C GLU A 77 -4.16 -12.42 2.53
N PHE A 78 -2.99 -12.02 2.03
CA PHE A 78 -1.96 -12.93 1.54
C PHE A 78 -0.83 -13.19 2.56
N LYS A 79 -1.05 -12.82 3.83
CA LYS A 79 -0.05 -13.01 4.90
C LYS A 79 0.31 -14.48 5.14
N GLU A 80 -0.59 -15.40 4.83
CA GLU A 80 -0.31 -16.85 4.89
C GLU A 80 0.80 -17.28 3.90
N PHE A 81 0.94 -16.56 2.77
CA PHE A 81 1.92 -16.84 1.73
C PHE A 81 3.14 -15.90 1.80
N TYR A 82 3.10 -14.90 2.68
CA TYR A 82 4.16 -13.92 2.83
C TYR A 82 4.27 -13.43 4.28
N GLU A 83 5.42 -13.70 4.90
CA GLU A 83 5.64 -13.47 6.33
C GLU A 83 5.76 -11.98 6.72
N GLY A 84 5.91 -11.07 5.75
CA GLY A 84 6.07 -9.64 6.01
C GLY A 84 4.75 -8.89 6.25
N ASP A 85 4.86 -7.60 6.54
CA ASP A 85 3.69 -6.71 6.59
C ASP A 85 3.27 -6.24 5.18
N TRP A 86 2.27 -5.35 5.11
CA TRP A 86 1.80 -4.84 3.82
C TRP A 86 2.84 -3.98 3.09
N GLN A 87 3.76 -3.33 3.80
CA GLN A 87 4.82 -2.50 3.22
C GLN A 87 5.92 -3.38 2.62
N ASP A 88 6.29 -4.45 3.33
CA ASP A 88 7.15 -5.53 2.87
C ASP A 88 6.55 -6.25 1.65
N PHE A 89 5.25 -6.54 1.68
CA PHE A 89 4.53 -7.16 0.56
C PHE A 89 4.60 -6.28 -0.68
N ARG A 90 4.33 -4.97 -0.53
CA ARG A 90 4.45 -3.99 -1.61
C ARG A 90 5.88 -3.89 -2.14
N ASP A 91 6.88 -3.79 -1.26
CA ASP A 91 8.30 -3.74 -1.67
C ASP A 91 8.68 -4.96 -2.50
N LYS A 92 8.28 -6.16 -2.04
CA LYS A 92 8.49 -7.40 -2.80
C LYS A 92 7.76 -7.34 -4.15
N CYS A 93 6.51 -6.90 -4.21
CA CYS A 93 5.78 -6.73 -5.46
C CYS A 93 6.57 -5.91 -6.48
N PHE A 94 7.05 -4.71 -6.11
CA PHE A 94 7.81 -3.86 -7.02
C PHE A 94 9.18 -4.44 -7.38
N SER A 95 9.85 -5.12 -6.44
CA SER A 95 11.10 -5.81 -6.70
C SER A 95 10.93 -6.95 -7.71
N GLU A 96 9.88 -7.76 -7.57
CA GLU A 96 9.57 -8.90 -8.44
C GLU A 96 9.12 -8.46 -9.83
N VAL A 97 8.31 -7.40 -9.91
CA VAL A 97 7.93 -6.81 -11.20
C VAL A 97 9.19 -6.39 -11.95
N LYS A 98 10.09 -5.66 -11.28
CA LYS A 98 11.31 -5.15 -11.90
C LYS A 98 12.25 -6.28 -12.34
N SER A 99 12.40 -7.34 -11.54
CA SER A 99 13.29 -8.45 -11.90
C SER A 99 12.78 -9.28 -13.07
N LYS A 100 11.48 -9.19 -13.40
CA LYS A 100 10.82 -9.96 -14.47
C LYS A 100 10.37 -9.09 -15.66
N GLU A 101 11.04 -7.97 -15.91
CA GLU A 101 10.71 -7.03 -16.99
C GLU A 101 10.65 -7.71 -18.37
N SER A 102 11.53 -8.67 -18.64
CA SER A 102 11.51 -9.46 -19.88
C SER A 102 10.26 -10.33 -20.06
N ASP A 103 9.57 -10.65 -18.96
CA ASP A 103 8.49 -11.63 -18.91
C ASP A 103 7.13 -10.95 -18.67
N TRP A 104 7.07 -9.62 -18.68
CA TRP A 104 5.83 -8.88 -18.39
C TRP A 104 4.66 -9.28 -19.26
N ASP A 105 4.87 -9.63 -20.53
CA ASP A 105 3.79 -10.05 -21.41
C ASP A 105 3.10 -11.34 -20.95
N SER A 106 3.84 -12.29 -20.35
CA SER A 106 3.26 -13.53 -19.83
C SER A 106 2.59 -13.33 -18.46
N ILE A 107 3.01 -12.32 -17.70
CA ILE A 107 2.56 -12.06 -16.32
C ILE A 107 1.43 -11.02 -16.25
N LEU A 108 1.37 -10.10 -17.22
CA LEU A 108 0.45 -8.97 -17.26
C LEU A 108 -0.47 -8.99 -18.49
N GLY A 109 -0.34 -10.00 -19.35
CA GLY A 109 -1.20 -10.23 -20.51
C GLY A 109 -2.59 -10.75 -20.14
N GLY A 110 -3.51 -10.80 -21.12
CA GLY A 110 -4.87 -11.27 -20.90
C GLY A 110 -4.99 -12.76 -20.51
N SER A 111 -3.96 -13.56 -20.82
CA SER A 111 -3.85 -14.97 -20.40
C SER A 111 -3.11 -15.17 -19.08
N ALA A 112 -2.70 -14.08 -18.39
CA ALA A 112 -1.95 -14.19 -17.16
C ALA A 112 -2.81 -14.63 -15.97
N ASP A 113 -2.18 -15.29 -15.02
CA ASP A 113 -2.82 -15.70 -13.79
C ASP A 113 -3.19 -14.48 -12.93
N TYR A 114 -4.41 -14.48 -12.39
CA TYR A 114 -4.90 -13.46 -11.46
C TYR A 114 -5.64 -14.10 -10.32
N TYR A 115 -5.23 -13.75 -9.09
CA TYR A 115 -5.83 -14.24 -7.86
C TYR A 115 -6.57 -13.09 -7.17
N SER A 116 -7.90 -13.17 -7.19
CA SER A 116 -8.72 -12.21 -6.44
C SER A 116 -8.56 -12.42 -4.93
N ASP A 117 -8.40 -13.68 -4.50
CA ASP A 117 -8.39 -14.08 -3.10
C ASP A 117 -7.29 -15.13 -2.81
N ALA A 118 -6.82 -15.15 -1.57
CA ALA A 118 -5.83 -16.10 -1.03
C ALA A 118 -6.14 -17.58 -1.30
N LYS A 119 -7.41 -17.97 -1.17
CA LYS A 119 -7.87 -19.37 -1.32
C LYS A 119 -7.66 -19.97 -2.72
N PHE A 120 -7.34 -19.14 -3.72
CA PHE A 120 -7.14 -19.59 -5.09
C PHE A 120 -5.67 -19.79 -5.46
N ILE A 121 -4.73 -19.41 -4.58
CA ILE A 121 -3.29 -19.55 -4.83
C ILE A 121 -2.85 -21.01 -4.83
N THR A 122 -1.93 -21.34 -5.74
CA THR A 122 -1.15 -22.58 -5.74
C THR A 122 0.32 -22.31 -5.36
N GLU A 123 1.07 -23.35 -4.99
CA GLU A 123 2.47 -23.22 -4.52
C GLU A 123 3.44 -22.64 -5.57
N SER A 124 3.12 -22.73 -6.87
CA SER A 124 3.99 -22.31 -7.97
C SER A 124 3.63 -20.93 -8.56
N VAL A 125 2.94 -20.09 -7.79
CA VAL A 125 2.43 -18.80 -8.29
C VAL A 125 3.55 -17.77 -8.53
N ASN A 126 3.44 -17.01 -9.62
CA ASN A 126 4.28 -15.82 -9.79
C ASN A 126 3.78 -14.71 -8.86
N PHE A 127 4.62 -14.28 -7.90
CA PHE A 127 4.25 -13.30 -6.88
C PHE A 127 3.66 -12.00 -7.45
N VAL A 128 4.05 -11.57 -8.65
CA VAL A 128 3.51 -10.37 -9.32
C VAL A 128 1.99 -10.46 -9.51
N THR A 129 1.45 -11.66 -9.72
CA THR A 129 -0.01 -11.89 -9.90
C THR A 129 -0.84 -11.53 -8.66
N LEU A 130 -0.19 -11.40 -7.50
CA LEU A 130 -0.81 -10.98 -6.24
C LEU A 130 -0.84 -9.46 -6.07
N CYS A 131 -0.16 -8.75 -6.96
CA CYS A 131 0.14 -7.32 -6.86
C CYS A 131 -0.63 -6.49 -7.91
N VAL A 132 -1.49 -7.13 -8.68
CA VAL A 132 -2.13 -6.56 -9.88
C VAL A 132 -3.66 -6.56 -9.76
N GLU A 133 -4.31 -5.76 -10.58
CA GLU A 133 -5.77 -5.74 -10.78
C GLU A 133 -6.10 -6.02 -12.24
N ARG A 134 -7.26 -6.64 -12.51
CA ARG A 134 -7.77 -6.75 -13.88
C ARG A 134 -8.13 -5.38 -14.42
N GLU A 135 -7.80 -5.15 -15.68
CA GLU A 135 -8.29 -4.01 -16.44
C GLU A 135 -9.81 -4.02 -16.45
N VAL A 136 -10.43 -3.02 -15.84
CA VAL A 136 -11.87 -2.83 -15.92
C VAL A 136 -12.14 -2.09 -17.22
N LYS A 137 -12.78 -2.76 -18.18
CA LYS A 137 -13.23 -2.11 -19.41
C LYS A 137 -14.14 -0.95 -19.03
N SER A 138 -13.78 0.24 -19.47
CA SER A 138 -14.69 1.38 -19.45
C SER A 138 -15.73 1.10 -20.52
N SER A 139 -16.91 0.64 -20.09
CA SER A 139 -18.07 0.40 -20.95
C SER A 139 -18.55 1.67 -21.65
#